data_AF-A0A7S0BVR5-F1
#
_entry.id   AF-A0A7S0BVR5-F1
#
_cell.length_a   1.000
_cell.length_b   1.000
_cell.length_c   1.000
_cell.angle_alpha   90.00
_cell.angle_beta   90.00
_cell.angle_gamma   90.00
#
_symmetry.space_group_name_H-M   'P 1'
#
loop_
_entity.id
_entity.type
_entity.pdbx_description
1 polymer ?
#
loop_
_entity_poly.entity_id
_entity_poly.type
_entity_poly.pdbx_seq_one_letter_code
_entity_poly.pdbx_strand_id
1 'polypeptide(L)'
;EHLAGSMGNVGPPIVSRCIQFLSDGSIFYNHARKIMFIPFPFPHAQLSAVFITTIVATVPFMMEQYAGTVHKWIGAVLTFLTVVCLVGLHEVARELENPFRNMPNDLPLCTLLAMYNEALITMYFGFHPDAFYDPSEFRKRTRFEDTRHDKENVLKEQASACGMLASQQASLSNVKYNKPTNEIETSDRNRNEDIAKTLSPLSVEK
;
A
#
# COMPACT_ATOMS: atom_id res chain seq x y z
N GLU A 1 -34.32 -14.72 31.36
CA GLU A 1 -33.66 -15.61 30.38
C GLU A 1 -33.43 -14.99 28.99
N HIS A 2 -34.06 -13.86 28.64
CA HIS A 2 -33.88 -13.20 27.31
C HIS A 2 -32.69 -12.21 27.18
N LEU A 3 -31.78 -12.12 28.14
CA LEU A 3 -30.70 -11.11 28.16
C LEU A 3 -29.28 -11.69 28.29
N ALA A 4 -29.08 -12.98 28.00
CA ALA A 4 -27.78 -13.64 28.13
C ALA A 4 -27.25 -14.19 26.79
N GLY A 5 -27.45 -13.45 25.70
CA GLY A 5 -26.72 -13.68 24.45
C GLY A 5 -25.42 -12.87 24.45
N SER A 6 -24.31 -13.49 24.04
CA SER A 6 -22.97 -12.85 23.93
C SER A 6 -22.91 -11.55 23.09
N MET A 7 -24.01 -11.17 22.44
CA MET A 7 -24.15 -10.03 21.53
C MET A 7 -24.92 -8.82 22.14
N GLY A 8 -25.22 -8.84 23.45
CA GLY A 8 -25.82 -7.71 24.17
C GLY A 8 -27.35 -7.56 24.05
N ASN A 9 -27.90 -6.45 24.57
CA ASN A 9 -29.34 -6.14 24.62
C ASN A 9 -29.85 -5.61 23.26
N VAL A 10 -29.74 -6.40 22.21
CA VAL A 10 -30.15 -6.02 20.85
C VAL A 10 -31.16 -7.02 20.30
N GLY A 11 -32.16 -6.55 19.54
CA GLY A 11 -33.19 -7.40 18.97
C GLY A 11 -32.60 -8.52 18.08
N PRO A 12 -33.04 -9.79 18.21
CA PRO A 12 -32.54 -10.90 17.41
C PRO A 12 -32.47 -10.67 15.89
N PRO A 13 -33.42 -9.96 15.25
CA PRO A 13 -33.37 -9.69 13.81
C PRO A 13 -32.17 -8.83 13.37
N ILE A 14 -31.66 -7.95 14.24
CA ILE A 14 -30.53 -7.07 13.92
C ILE A 14 -29.22 -7.87 13.92
N VAL A 15 -29.01 -8.67 14.97
CA VAL A 15 -27.84 -9.55 15.09
C VAL A 15 -27.79 -10.56 13.94
N SER A 16 -28.95 -11.15 13.59
CA SER A 16 -29.05 -12.07 12.45
C SER A 16 -28.59 -11.42 11.15
N ARG A 17 -28.91 -10.14 10.91
CA ARG A 17 -28.51 -9.43 9.69
C ARG A 17 -27.01 -9.15 9.64
N CYS A 18 -26.41 -8.79 10.77
CA CYS A 18 -24.95 -8.62 10.86
C CYS A 18 -24.20 -9.91 10.54
N ILE A 19 -24.68 -11.04 11.09
CA ILE A 19 -24.08 -12.37 10.82
C ILE A 19 -24.27 -12.78 9.36
N GLN A 20 -25.40 -12.44 8.73
CA GLN A 20 -25.62 -12.68 7.30
C GLN A 20 -24.58 -11.96 6.43
N PHE A 21 -24.35 -10.65 6.65
CA PHE A 21 -23.33 -9.91 5.89
C PHE A 21 -21.91 -10.47 6.10
N LEU A 22 -21.59 -10.93 7.32
CA LEU A 22 -20.31 -11.57 7.58
C LEU A 22 -20.19 -12.92 6.85
N SER A 23 -21.27 -13.71 6.84
CA SER A 23 -21.35 -14.97 6.10
C SER A 23 -21.16 -14.73 4.60
N ASP A 24 -21.84 -13.73 4.03
CA ASP A 24 -21.70 -13.37 2.61
C ASP A 24 -20.26 -13.00 2.25
N GLY A 25 -19.60 -12.19 3.09
CA GLY A 25 -18.17 -11.87 2.93
C GLY A 25 -17.28 -13.12 2.93
N SER A 26 -17.55 -14.07 3.83
CA SER A 26 -16.79 -15.33 3.90
C SER A 26 -16.97 -16.21 2.65
N ILE A 27 -18.15 -16.18 2.03
CA ILE A 27 -18.44 -16.91 0.79
C ILE A 27 -17.57 -16.35 -0.34
N PHE A 28 -17.54 -15.02 -0.53
CA PHE A 28 -16.73 -14.38 -1.57
C PHE A 28 -15.21 -14.58 -1.35
N TYR A 29 -14.75 -14.55 -0.10
CA TYR A 29 -13.37 -14.91 0.23
C TYR A 29 -13.03 -16.34 -0.23
N ASN A 30 -13.92 -17.30 0.02
CA ASN A 30 -13.74 -18.68 -0.44
C ASN A 30 -13.83 -18.82 -1.97
N HIS A 31 -14.63 -18.00 -2.66
CA HIS A 31 -14.63 -17.95 -4.13
C HIS A 31 -13.30 -17.45 -4.68
N ALA A 32 -12.75 -16.36 -4.14
CA ALA A 32 -11.44 -15.85 -4.54
C ALA A 32 -10.34 -16.89 -4.28
N ARG A 33 -10.38 -17.58 -3.13
CA ARG A 33 -9.48 -18.70 -2.83
C ARG A 33 -9.55 -19.81 -3.87
N LYS A 34 -10.73 -20.20 -4.35
CA LYS A 34 -10.85 -21.24 -5.38
C LYS A 34 -10.12 -20.85 -6.66
N ILE A 35 -10.24 -19.60 -7.09
CA ILE A 35 -9.55 -19.08 -8.28
C ILE A 35 -8.03 -19.09 -8.08
N MET A 36 -7.55 -18.78 -6.88
CA MET A 36 -6.11 -18.77 -6.56
C MET A 36 -5.50 -20.16 -6.42
N PHE A 37 -6.23 -21.13 -5.84
CA PHE A 37 -5.70 -22.46 -5.55
C PHE A 37 -5.92 -23.49 -6.66
N ILE A 38 -6.82 -23.24 -7.61
CA ILE A 38 -7.13 -24.17 -8.71
C ILE A 38 -6.49 -23.60 -9.98
N PRO A 39 -5.24 -23.96 -10.29
CA PRO A 39 -4.59 -23.49 -11.51
C PRO A 39 -5.24 -24.12 -12.75
N PHE A 40 -5.00 -23.51 -13.90
CA PHE A 40 -5.44 -24.05 -15.17
C PHE A 40 -4.81 -25.44 -15.42
N PRO A 41 -5.55 -26.40 -16.02
CA PRO A 41 -5.04 -27.76 -16.23
C PRO A 41 -3.75 -27.75 -17.05
N PHE A 42 -2.68 -28.27 -16.45
CA PHE A 42 -1.35 -28.33 -17.03
C PHE A 42 -1.30 -28.93 -18.45
N PRO A 43 -1.99 -30.05 -18.76
CA PRO A 43 -1.98 -30.61 -20.12
C PRO A 43 -2.55 -29.64 -21.17
N HIS A 44 -3.55 -28.84 -20.80
CA HIS A 44 -4.12 -27.86 -21.72
C HIS A 44 -3.18 -26.67 -21.93
N ALA A 45 -2.48 -26.21 -20.88
CA ALA A 45 -1.46 -25.17 -21.03
C ALA A 45 -0.35 -25.63 -22.00
N GLN A 46 0.10 -26.89 -21.88
CA GLN A 46 1.09 -27.48 -22.78
C GLN A 46 0.59 -27.57 -24.23
N LEU A 47 -0.63 -28.07 -24.44
CA LEU A 47 -1.23 -28.16 -25.78
C LEU A 47 -1.36 -26.78 -26.43
N SER A 48 -1.77 -25.76 -25.67
CA SER A 48 -1.87 -24.38 -26.18
C SER A 48 -0.50 -23.84 -26.61
N ALA A 49 0.55 -24.04 -25.81
CA ALA A 49 1.90 -23.62 -26.14
C ALA A 49 2.45 -24.32 -27.41
N VAL A 50 2.22 -25.64 -27.53
CA VAL A 50 2.62 -26.42 -28.72
C VAL A 50 1.85 -25.95 -29.96
N PHE A 51 0.56 -25.69 -29.82
CA PHE A 51 -0.30 -25.22 -30.92
C PHE A 51 0.17 -23.88 -31.47
N ILE A 52 0.44 -22.90 -30.60
CA ILE A 52 0.96 -21.59 -31.02
C ILE A 52 2.35 -21.72 -31.65
N THR A 53 3.24 -22.52 -31.07
CA THR A 53 4.57 -22.77 -31.65
C THR A 53 4.47 -23.34 -33.07
N THR A 54 3.55 -24.29 -33.28
CA THR A 54 3.31 -24.90 -34.59
C THR A 54 2.75 -23.91 -35.60
N ILE A 55 1.80 -23.05 -35.18
CA ILE A 55 1.22 -22.01 -36.04
C ILE A 55 2.26 -20.97 -36.45
N VAL A 56 3.09 -20.52 -35.51
CA VAL A 56 4.17 -19.54 -35.79
C VAL A 56 5.11 -20.07 -36.87
N ALA A 57 5.42 -21.38 -36.85
CA ALA A 57 6.22 -22.01 -37.90
C ALA A 57 5.44 -22.23 -39.20
N THR A 58 4.16 -22.66 -39.13
CA THR A 58 3.40 -23.11 -40.31
C THR A 58 2.82 -21.95 -41.13
N VAL A 59 2.33 -20.90 -40.48
CA VAL A 59 1.72 -19.73 -41.14
C VAL A 59 2.63 -19.06 -42.19
N PRO A 60 3.92 -18.78 -41.94
CA PRO A 60 4.80 -18.20 -42.97
C PRO A 60 4.96 -19.11 -44.19
N PHE A 61 5.09 -20.43 -44.01
CA PHE A 61 5.19 -21.37 -45.14
C PHE A 61 3.92 -21.42 -45.97
N MET A 62 2.74 -21.44 -45.32
CA MET A 62 1.47 -21.41 -46.05
C MET A 62 1.28 -20.10 -46.81
N MET A 63 1.73 -18.98 -46.23
CA MET A 63 1.56 -17.67 -46.85
C MET A 63 2.52 -17.43 -48.01
N GLU A 64 3.71 -18.03 -48.00
CA GLU A 64 4.61 -18.06 -49.16
C GLU A 64 3.95 -18.75 -50.36
N GLN A 65 3.28 -19.88 -50.14
CA GLN A 65 2.60 -20.61 -51.21
C GLN A 65 1.36 -19.86 -51.72
N TYR A 66 0.64 -19.13 -50.86
CA TYR A 66 -0.57 -18.38 -51.24
C TYR A 66 -0.28 -17.04 -51.93
N ALA A 67 0.73 -16.28 -51.48
CA ALA A 67 1.02 -14.95 -52.02
C ALA A 67 1.68 -14.96 -53.41
N GLY A 68 2.23 -16.10 -53.85
CA GLY A 68 2.87 -16.24 -55.14
C GLY A 68 4.09 -15.32 -55.35
N THR A 69 4.61 -15.27 -56.57
CA THR A 69 5.83 -14.50 -56.91
C THR A 69 5.58 -13.00 -57.08
N VAL A 70 4.35 -12.58 -57.32
CA VAL A 70 4.02 -11.21 -57.78
C VAL A 70 3.96 -10.21 -56.62
N HIS A 71 3.56 -10.63 -55.41
CA HIS A 71 3.37 -9.72 -54.27
C HIS A 71 3.91 -10.26 -52.92
N LYS A 72 5.18 -10.66 -52.88
CA LYS A 72 5.85 -11.16 -51.65
C LYS A 72 5.76 -10.22 -50.44
N TRP A 73 5.80 -8.91 -50.68
CA TRP A 73 5.66 -7.88 -49.65
C TRP A 73 4.31 -7.93 -48.89
N ILE A 74 3.20 -8.15 -49.60
CA ILE A 74 1.86 -8.29 -49.00
C ILE A 74 1.81 -9.56 -48.15
N GLY A 75 2.38 -10.67 -48.66
CA GLY A 75 2.49 -11.92 -47.91
C GLY A 75 3.25 -11.76 -46.58
N ALA A 76 4.37 -11.03 -46.58
CA ALA A 76 5.15 -10.75 -45.37
C ALA A 76 4.35 -9.92 -44.34
N VAL A 77 3.65 -8.89 -44.78
CA VAL A 77 2.82 -8.04 -43.90
C VAL A 77 1.65 -8.84 -43.29
N LEU A 78 0.95 -9.64 -44.10
CA LEU A 78 -0.16 -10.47 -43.63
C LEU A 78 0.31 -11.58 -42.67
N THR A 79 1.46 -12.17 -42.93
CA THR A 79 2.08 -13.16 -42.05
C THR A 79 2.42 -12.54 -40.70
N PHE A 80 3.08 -11.37 -40.70
CA PHE A 80 3.39 -10.63 -39.48
C PHE A 80 2.13 -10.28 -38.69
N LEU A 81 1.11 -9.73 -39.35
CA LEU A 81 -0.15 -9.37 -38.70
C LEU A 81 -0.86 -10.58 -38.07
N THR A 82 -0.90 -11.70 -38.79
CA THR A 82 -1.56 -12.93 -38.32
C THR A 82 -0.83 -13.52 -37.11
N VAL A 83 0.51 -13.61 -37.18
CA VAL A 83 1.32 -14.15 -36.08
C VAL A 83 1.25 -13.25 -34.85
N VAL A 84 1.36 -11.93 -35.02
CA VAL A 84 1.25 -10.97 -33.91
C VAL A 84 -0.13 -11.05 -33.24
N CYS A 85 -1.20 -11.18 -34.02
CA CYS A 85 -2.55 -11.32 -33.48
C CYS A 85 -2.70 -12.60 -32.64
N LEU A 86 -2.24 -13.75 -33.15
CA LEU A 86 -2.37 -15.04 -32.47
C LEU A 86 -1.47 -15.16 -31.24
N VAL A 87 -0.22 -14.69 -31.33
CA VAL A 87 0.72 -14.67 -30.19
C VAL A 87 0.27 -13.65 -29.14
N GLY A 88 -0.19 -12.48 -29.56
CA GLY A 88 -0.73 -11.46 -28.65
C GLY A 88 -1.94 -11.96 -27.86
N LEU A 89 -2.88 -12.64 -28.52
CA LEU A 89 -4.03 -13.26 -27.85
C LEU A 89 -3.60 -14.33 -26.84
N HIS A 90 -2.62 -15.17 -27.21
CA HIS A 90 -2.08 -16.18 -26.31
C HIS A 90 -1.42 -15.58 -25.06
N GLU A 91 -0.64 -14.51 -25.22
CA GLU A 91 -0.01 -13.79 -24.09
C GLU A 91 -1.04 -13.14 -23.16
N VAL A 92 -2.08 -12.49 -23.71
CA VAL A 92 -3.17 -11.93 -22.90
C VAL A 92 -3.90 -13.02 -22.12
N ALA A 93 -4.19 -14.17 -22.75
CA ALA A 93 -4.81 -15.29 -22.06
C ALA A 93 -3.94 -15.83 -20.91
N ARG A 94 -2.61 -15.82 -21.08
CA ARG A 94 -1.64 -16.23 -20.06
C ARG A 94 -1.57 -15.26 -18.88
N GLU A 95 -1.68 -13.96 -19.13
CA GLU A 95 -1.76 -12.94 -18.07
C GLU A 95 -3.05 -13.10 -17.26
N LEU A 96 -4.19 -13.29 -17.94
CA LEU A 96 -5.51 -13.43 -17.30
C LEU A 96 -5.67 -14.70 -16.45
N GLU A 97 -4.81 -15.70 -16.62
CA GLU A 97 -4.84 -16.92 -15.80
C GLU A 97 -4.57 -16.63 -14.31
N ASN A 98 -3.78 -15.59 -14.00
CA ASN A 98 -3.34 -15.30 -12.64
C ASN A 98 -3.62 -13.84 -12.22
N PRO A 99 -4.89 -13.50 -11.95
CA PRO A 99 -5.34 -12.11 -11.76
C PRO A 99 -4.89 -11.46 -10.44
N PHE A 100 -4.40 -12.25 -9.48
CA PHE A 100 -3.99 -11.80 -8.15
C PHE A 100 -2.49 -11.51 -8.02
N ARG A 101 -1.79 -11.37 -9.15
CA ARG A 101 -0.40 -10.93 -9.18
C ARG A 101 -0.34 -9.40 -8.98
N ASN A 102 0.88 -8.86 -8.88
CA ASN A 102 1.12 -7.44 -8.66
C ASN A 102 1.75 -6.79 -9.90
N MET A 103 1.21 -7.10 -11.08
CA MET A 103 1.55 -6.44 -12.35
C MET A 103 0.59 -5.27 -12.63
N PRO A 104 0.94 -4.34 -13.55
CA PRO A 104 0.14 -3.14 -13.79
C PRO A 104 -1.31 -3.36 -14.25
N ASN A 105 -1.59 -4.48 -14.94
CA ASN A 105 -2.92 -4.84 -15.45
C ASN A 105 -3.66 -5.85 -14.56
N ASP A 106 -3.10 -6.18 -13.39
CA ASP A 106 -3.73 -7.11 -12.44
C ASP A 106 -4.69 -6.39 -11.50
N LEU A 107 -5.40 -7.18 -10.69
CA LEU A 107 -6.32 -6.63 -9.69
C LEU A 107 -5.53 -5.88 -8.59
N PRO A 108 -5.84 -4.59 -8.32
CA PRO A 108 -5.11 -3.80 -7.33
C PRO A 108 -5.55 -4.16 -5.90
N LEU A 109 -5.11 -5.31 -5.41
CA LEU A 109 -5.48 -5.85 -4.09
C LEU A 109 -5.15 -4.91 -2.93
N CYS A 110 -3.99 -4.25 -2.97
CA CYS A 110 -3.58 -3.31 -1.93
C CYS A 110 -4.52 -2.10 -1.86
N THR A 111 -4.93 -1.57 -3.00
CA THR A 111 -5.87 -0.45 -3.08
C THR A 111 -7.25 -0.86 -2.60
N LEU A 112 -7.74 -2.04 -3.00
CA LEU A 112 -9.04 -2.55 -2.55
C LEU A 112 -9.06 -2.78 -1.04
N LEU A 113 -7.97 -3.31 -0.47
CA LEU A 113 -7.85 -3.48 0.98
C LEU A 113 -7.77 -2.13 1.71
N ALA A 114 -7.05 -1.15 1.16
CA ALA A 114 -7.02 0.20 1.73
C ALA A 114 -8.41 0.85 1.72
N MET A 115 -9.16 0.74 0.62
CA MET A 115 -10.54 1.22 0.54
C MET A 115 -11.46 0.53 1.56
N TYR A 116 -11.28 -0.77 1.78
CA TYR A 116 -12.03 -1.51 2.80
C TYR A 116 -11.70 -0.99 4.22
N ASN A 117 -10.42 -0.80 4.52
CA ASN A 117 -9.98 -0.25 5.82
C ASN A 117 -10.53 1.16 6.05
N GLU A 118 -10.50 2.03 5.04
CA GLU A 118 -11.08 3.38 5.11
C GLU A 118 -12.59 3.35 5.37
N ALA A 119 -13.32 2.41 4.76
CA ALA A 119 -14.76 2.25 5.02
C ALA A 119 -15.03 1.83 6.47
N LEU A 120 -14.22 0.93 7.04
CA LEU A 120 -14.33 0.51 8.45
C LEU A 120 -14.04 1.67 9.40
N ILE A 121 -12.98 2.43 9.12
CA ILE A 121 -12.59 3.61 9.90
C ILE A 121 -13.70 4.67 9.85
N THR A 122 -14.24 4.95 8.66
CA THR A 122 -15.35 5.90 8.47
C THR A 122 -16.60 5.46 9.26
N MET A 123 -16.94 4.18 9.24
CA MET A 123 -18.06 3.64 10.03
C MET A 123 -17.82 3.81 11.54
N TYR A 124 -16.61 3.51 12.02
CA TYR A 124 -16.25 3.64 13.43
C TYR A 124 -16.35 5.09 13.90
N PHE A 125 -15.81 6.05 13.12
CA PHE A 125 -15.86 7.47 13.47
C PHE A 125 -17.26 8.07 13.38
N GLY A 126 -18.11 7.59 12.47
CA GLY A 126 -19.51 8.01 12.43
C GLY A 126 -20.26 7.71 13.74
N PHE A 127 -19.87 6.67 14.47
CA PHE A 127 -20.46 6.30 15.76
C PHE A 127 -19.74 6.95 16.96
N HIS A 128 -18.44 7.25 16.84
CA HIS A 128 -17.63 7.93 17.87
C HIS A 128 -16.96 9.19 17.31
N PRO A 129 -17.69 10.31 17.18
CA PRO A 129 -17.12 11.56 16.65
C PRO A 129 -15.98 12.10 17.52
N ASP A 130 -16.01 11.82 18.82
CA ASP A 130 -15.01 12.28 19.79
C ASP A 130 -13.72 11.44 19.73
N ALA A 131 -13.71 10.28 19.09
CA ALA A 131 -12.53 9.42 18.99
C ALA A 131 -11.42 10.04 18.13
N PHE A 132 -11.76 10.98 17.23
CA PHE A 132 -10.77 11.69 16.41
C PHE A 132 -10.10 12.85 17.17
N TYR A 133 -10.78 13.38 18.18
CA TYR A 133 -10.37 14.58 18.90
C TYR A 133 -10.30 14.29 20.39
N ASP A 134 -9.14 13.82 20.87
CA ASP A 134 -8.83 13.91 22.29
C ASP A 134 -8.30 15.33 22.58
N PRO A 135 -9.05 16.17 23.32
CA PRO A 135 -8.58 17.51 23.68
C PRO A 135 -7.26 17.47 24.46
N SER A 136 -6.95 16.34 25.12
CA SER A 136 -5.72 16.15 25.88
C SER A 136 -4.50 16.06 24.97
N GLU A 137 -4.59 15.33 23.85
CA GLU A 137 -3.51 15.18 22.86
C GLU A 137 -3.32 16.44 22.03
N PHE A 138 -4.41 17.11 21.65
CA PHE A 138 -4.31 18.42 20.99
C PHE A 138 -3.63 19.46 21.91
N ARG A 139 -4.02 19.51 23.19
CA ARG A 139 -3.41 20.39 24.19
C ARG A 139 -1.95 20.04 24.48
N LYS A 140 -1.56 18.77 24.38
CA LYS A 140 -0.15 18.37 24.48
C LYS A 140 0.63 18.89 23.27
N ARG A 141 0.14 18.67 22.04
CA ARG A 141 0.80 19.16 20.82
C ARG A 141 0.97 20.67 20.80
N THR A 142 -0.09 21.44 21.07
CA THR A 142 -0.01 22.90 21.09
C THR A 142 0.92 23.41 22.19
N ARG A 143 0.88 22.83 23.39
CA ARG A 143 1.80 23.20 24.49
C ARG A 143 3.26 22.91 24.13
N PHE A 144 3.55 21.81 23.44
CA PHE A 144 4.91 21.49 22.97
C PHE A 144 5.39 22.47 21.88
N GLU A 145 4.50 22.91 20.98
CA GLU A 145 4.83 23.93 19.97
C GLU A 145 5.08 25.30 20.61
N ASP A 146 4.26 25.72 21.57
CA ASP A 146 4.44 26.97 22.33
C ASP A 146 5.78 26.96 23.08
N THR A 147 6.08 25.86 23.77
CA THR A 147 7.34 25.69 24.51
C THR A 147 8.56 25.70 23.56
N ARG A 148 8.42 25.20 22.32
CA ARG A 148 9.47 25.29 21.30
C ARG A 148 9.68 26.74 20.86
N HIS A 149 8.59 27.45 20.58
CA HIS A 149 8.65 28.82 20.09
C HIS A 149 9.20 29.77 21.16
N ASP A 150 8.80 29.59 22.42
CA ASP A 150 9.36 30.30 23.57
C ASP A 150 10.85 30.02 23.74
N LYS A 151 11.28 28.75 23.64
CA LYS A 151 12.71 28.43 23.68
C LYS A 151 13.48 29.08 22.53
N GLU A 152 12.92 29.11 21.33
CA GLU A 152 13.57 29.73 20.18
C GLU A 152 13.66 31.26 20.32
N ASN A 153 12.63 31.89 20.87
CA ASN A 153 12.59 33.33 21.14
C ASN A 153 13.54 33.72 22.27
N VAL A 154 13.60 32.94 23.36
CA VAL A 154 14.57 33.12 24.45
C VAL A 154 16.00 32.92 23.94
N LEU A 155 16.25 31.94 23.07
CA LEU A 155 17.58 31.74 22.47
C LEU A 155 17.96 32.90 21.55
N LYS A 156 17.02 33.47 20.78
CA LYS A 156 17.25 34.67 19.96
C LYS A 156 17.49 35.91 20.81
N GLU A 157 16.76 36.06 21.90
CA GLU A 157 16.89 37.17 22.84
C GLU A 157 18.21 37.08 23.63
N GLN A 158 18.61 35.88 24.05
CA GLN A 158 19.92 35.62 24.64
C GLN A 158 21.07 35.81 23.64
N ALA A 159 20.88 35.46 22.36
CA ALA A 159 21.87 35.73 21.31
C ALA A 159 21.99 37.24 21.02
N SER A 160 20.89 37.99 21.06
CA SER A 160 20.87 39.45 20.92
C SER A 160 21.50 40.15 22.13
N ALA A 161 21.20 39.68 23.35
CA ALA A 161 21.81 40.16 24.59
C ALA A 161 23.30 39.81 24.66
N CYS A 162 23.71 38.61 24.20
CA CYS A 162 25.11 38.22 24.05
C CYS A 162 25.82 39.05 22.96
N GLY A 163 25.12 39.44 21.88
CA GLY A 163 25.61 40.37 20.87
C GLY A 163 25.79 41.80 21.39
N MET A 164 24.91 42.27 22.27
CA MET A 164 25.04 43.56 22.97
C MET A 164 26.08 43.51 24.10
N LEU A 165 26.26 42.37 24.76
CA LEU A 165 27.36 42.16 25.71
C LEU A 165 28.68 42.02 24.97
N ALA A 166 28.74 41.45 23.75
CA ALA A 166 29.96 41.39 22.94
C ALA A 166 30.47 42.78 22.51
N SER A 167 29.58 43.77 22.34
CA SER A 167 29.99 45.17 22.11
C SER A 167 30.44 45.89 23.38
N GLN A 168 30.07 45.39 24.57
CA GLN A 168 30.44 45.96 25.86
C GLN A 168 31.64 45.27 26.54
N GLN A 169 31.86 43.98 26.25
CA GLN A 169 32.95 43.13 26.78
C GLN A 169 34.19 43.10 25.87
N ALA A 170 34.18 43.78 24.72
CA ALA A 170 35.39 44.09 23.94
C ALA A 170 36.35 45.07 24.67
N SER A 171 35.98 45.55 25.87
CA SER A 171 36.83 46.40 26.73
C SER A 171 37.54 45.65 27.86
N LEU A 172 37.25 44.35 28.11
CA LEU A 172 37.92 43.56 29.15
C LEU A 172 38.28 42.15 28.66
N SER A 173 39.48 42.04 28.11
CA SER A 173 40.42 40.91 28.08
C SER A 173 39.90 39.45 28.09
N ASN A 174 40.19 38.75 26.98
CA ASN A 174 40.77 37.40 26.89
C ASN A 174 40.20 36.27 27.77
N VAL A 175 39.18 35.54 27.30
CA VAL A 175 39.04 34.10 27.62
C VAL A 175 38.49 33.34 26.40
N LYS A 176 39.23 32.30 25.99
CA LYS A 176 38.89 31.32 24.94
C LYS A 176 37.48 30.74 25.11
N TYR A 177 36.71 30.70 24.03
CA TYR A 177 35.52 29.85 23.94
C TYR A 177 35.81 28.57 23.17
N ASN A 178 35.62 27.43 23.84
CA ASN A 178 35.62 26.09 23.27
C ASN A 178 34.17 25.71 22.95
N LYS A 179 33.89 25.17 21.76
CA LYS A 179 32.54 24.82 21.31
C LYS A 179 32.22 23.37 21.74
N PRO A 180 31.13 23.09 22.50
CA PRO A 180 30.67 21.72 22.65
C PRO A 180 29.66 21.37 21.55
N THR A 181 30.02 20.34 20.79
CA THR A 181 29.20 19.57 19.86
C THR A 181 28.75 18.29 20.58
N ASN A 182 27.62 17.68 20.16
CA ASN A 182 27.25 16.25 20.39
C ASN A 182 26.24 15.88 21.50
N GLU A 183 25.08 16.55 21.65
CA GLU A 183 23.99 16.02 22.53
C GLU A 183 22.60 15.92 21.88
N ILE A 184 22.42 16.42 20.64
CA ILE A 184 21.09 16.47 20.01
C ILE A 184 20.79 15.20 19.18
N GLU A 185 21.80 14.60 18.53
CA GLU A 185 21.60 13.43 17.65
C GLU A 185 21.30 12.12 18.40
N THR A 186 21.68 11.99 19.67
CA THR A 186 21.44 10.75 20.45
C THR A 186 20.02 10.65 20.98
N SER A 187 19.31 11.78 21.18
CA SER A 187 17.95 11.79 21.73
C SER A 187 16.89 11.30 20.75
N ASP A 188 17.05 11.62 19.46
CA ASP A 188 16.06 11.26 18.43
C ASP A 188 16.19 9.82 17.94
N ARG A 189 17.38 9.21 18.07
CA ARG A 189 17.59 7.79 17.75
C ARG A 189 16.89 6.87 18.75
N ASN A 190 16.98 7.19 20.04
CA ASN A 190 16.37 6.40 21.11
C ASN A 190 14.83 6.50 21.09
N ARG A 191 14.29 7.68 20.74
CA ARG A 191 12.84 7.90 20.66
C ARG A 191 12.17 7.09 19.55
N ASN A 192 12.86 6.89 18.43
CA ASN A 192 12.35 6.10 17.30
C ASN A 192 12.39 4.58 17.59
N GLU A 193 13.35 4.10 18.40
CA GLU A 193 13.38 2.69 18.84
C GLU A 193 12.26 2.36 19.84
N ASP A 194 11.87 3.30 20.70
CA ASP A 194 10.79 3.10 21.67
C ASP A 194 9.40 3.07 21.00
N ILE A 195 9.22 3.84 19.92
CA ILE A 195 7.99 3.80 19.10
C ILE A 195 7.89 2.47 18.34
N ALA A 196 9.00 1.95 17.81
CA ALA A 196 9.03 0.66 17.11
C ALA A 196 8.72 -0.52 18.05
N LYS A 197 9.13 -0.48 19.32
CA LYS A 197 8.80 -1.50 20.33
C LYS A 197 7.32 -1.47 20.73
N THR A 198 6.71 -0.28 20.79
CA THR A 198 5.31 -0.10 21.20
C THR A 198 4.30 -0.59 20.15
N LEU A 199 4.68 -0.61 18.87
CA LEU A 199 3.86 -1.10 17.75
C LEU A 199 3.96 -2.62 17.51
N SER A 200 4.81 -3.34 18.25
CA SER A 200 5.07 -4.77 18.05
C SER A 200 4.09 -5.80 18.69
N PRO A 201 3.21 -5.50 19.68
CA PRO A 201 2.44 -6.56 20.33
C PRO A 201 1.10 -6.92 19.63
N LEU A 202 0.70 -6.25 18.53
CA LEU A 202 -0.56 -6.59 17.82
C LEU A 202 -0.43 -7.75 16.82
N SER A 203 0.65 -8.53 16.87
CA SER A 203 0.85 -9.70 16.01
C SER A 203 1.36 -10.95 16.75
N VAL A 204 0.84 -11.26 17.93
CA VAL A 204 0.83 -12.65 18.43
C VAL A 204 -0.34 -12.84 19.39
N GLU A 205 -1.48 -13.33 18.90
CA GLU A 205 -2.28 -14.27 19.69
C GLU A 205 -2.78 -15.36 18.73
N LYS A 206 -2.25 -16.56 18.94
CA LYS A 206 -2.69 -17.82 18.36
C LYS A 206 -3.81 -18.38 19.23
#